data_AF-A0A8T5S6D5-F1
#
_entry.id   AF-A0A8T5S6D5-F1
#
_cell.length_a   1.000
_cell.length_b   1.000
_cell.length_c   1.000
_cell.angle_alpha   90.00
_cell.angle_beta   90.00
_cell.angle_gamma   90.00
#
_symmetry.space_group_name_H-M   'P 1'
#
loop_
_entity.id
_entity.type
_entity.pdbx_description
1 polymer ?
#
loop_
_entity_poly.entity_id
_entity_poly.type
_entity_poly.pdbx_seq_one_letter_code
_entity_poly.pdbx_strand_id
1 'polypeptide(L)'
;MNSKKDNFLVSLGEDRSTDIAVVGGKGASLGKLVKAGFPVPSGFVVTTSGYMEFLHANNIENTIEKILAGLDYEYIPSRSVQDATTSSKMFL
;
A
#
# COMPACT_ATOMS: atom_id res chain seq x y z
N MET A 1 -21.49 20.05 -13.40
CA MET A 1 -21.55 18.75 -12.67
C MET A 1 -20.16 18.10 -12.75
N ASN A 2 -19.26 18.37 -11.81
CA ASN A 2 -17.88 17.80 -11.86
C ASN A 2 -17.38 17.35 -10.47
N SER A 3 -18.29 17.02 -9.55
CA SER A 3 -17.97 16.88 -8.12
C SER A 3 -17.33 15.54 -7.70
N LYS A 4 -17.18 14.56 -8.60
CA LYS A 4 -16.70 13.21 -8.23
C LYS A 4 -15.20 12.98 -8.44
N LYS A 5 -14.52 13.76 -9.29
CA LYS A 5 -13.09 13.57 -9.61
C LYS A 5 -12.14 14.09 -8.52
N ASP A 6 -12.55 15.12 -7.78
CA ASP A 6 -11.70 15.79 -6.76
C ASP A 6 -11.59 15.01 -5.44
N ASN A 7 -12.13 13.79 -5.39
CA ASN A 7 -12.19 13.00 -4.16
C ASN A 7 -11.24 11.80 -4.14
N PHE A 8 -10.55 11.50 -5.24
CA PHE A 8 -9.68 10.34 -5.34
C PHE A 8 -8.19 10.64 -5.20
N LEU A 9 -7.78 11.89 -5.40
CA LEU A 9 -6.40 12.33 -5.26
C LEU A 9 -6.31 13.44 -4.22
N VAL A 10 -5.24 13.43 -3.44
CA VAL A 10 -4.92 14.49 -2.49
C VAL A 10 -3.45 14.86 -2.66
N SER A 11 -3.16 16.14 -2.88
CA SER A 11 -1.78 16.61 -3.04
C SER A 11 -1.04 16.58 -1.70
N LEU A 12 0.23 16.18 -1.72
CA LEU A 12 1.08 16.24 -0.53
C LEU A 12 1.28 17.71 -0.11
N GLY A 13 0.89 18.04 1.12
CA GLY A 13 0.95 19.41 1.67
C GLY A 13 -0.41 20.02 1.99
N GLU A 14 -1.50 19.47 1.43
CA GLU A 14 -2.86 19.83 1.82
C GLU A 14 -3.22 19.28 3.21
N ASP A 15 -4.20 19.88 3.89
CA ASP A 15 -4.68 19.42 5.20
C ASP A 15 -5.14 17.97 5.17
N ARG A 16 -5.89 17.61 4.11
CA ARG A 16 -6.41 16.26 3.87
C ARG A 16 -5.29 15.21 3.72
N SER A 17 -4.08 15.61 3.34
CA SER A 17 -2.95 14.68 3.18
C SER A 17 -2.41 14.17 4.51
N THR A 18 -2.86 14.72 5.65
CA THR A 18 -2.48 14.28 7.00
C THR A 18 -3.51 13.38 7.67
N ASP A 19 -4.68 13.20 7.05
CA ASP A 19 -5.78 12.40 7.58
C ASP A 19 -5.63 10.91 7.19
N ILE A 20 -5.46 10.06 8.20
CA ILE A 20 -5.30 8.62 8.03
C ILE A 20 -6.54 7.99 7.36
N ALA A 21 -7.75 8.48 7.66
CA ALA A 21 -8.97 7.95 7.06
C ALA A 21 -9.03 8.20 5.55
N VAL A 22 -8.41 9.28 5.08
CA VAL A 22 -8.44 9.70 3.67
C VAL A 22 -7.30 9.09 2.85
N VAL A 23 -6.07 9.08 3.38
CA VAL A 23 -4.87 8.70 2.61
C VAL A 23 -4.13 7.48 3.17
N GLY A 24 -4.64 6.87 4.24
CA GLY A 24 -3.99 5.77 4.95
C GLY A 24 -2.77 6.19 5.77
N GLY A 25 -2.23 5.27 6.58
CA GLY A 25 -1.16 5.58 7.54
C GLY A 25 0.14 6.07 6.90
N LYS A 26 0.53 5.52 5.74
CA LYS A 26 1.75 5.94 5.02
C LYS A 26 1.58 7.30 4.36
N GLY A 27 0.45 7.50 3.65
CA GLY A 27 0.12 8.79 3.03
C GLY A 27 0.06 9.91 4.07
N ALA A 28 -0.63 9.66 5.20
CA ALA A 28 -0.75 10.60 6.30
C ALA A 28 0.61 10.95 6.93
N SER A 29 1.49 9.96 7.07
CA SER A 29 2.85 10.18 7.58
C SER A 29 3.67 11.07 6.63
N LEU A 30 3.62 10.80 5.32
CA LEU A 30 4.28 11.65 4.32
C LEU A 30 3.71 13.08 4.30
N GLY A 31 2.39 13.23 4.34
CA GLY A 31 1.75 14.55 4.40
C GLY A 31 2.17 15.36 5.64
N LYS A 32 2.32 14.71 6.79
CA LYS A 32 2.83 15.34 8.02
C LYS A 32 4.28 15.81 7.85
N LEU A 33 5.13 15.03 7.19
CA LEU A 33 6.52 15.42 6.92
C LEU A 33 6.59 16.65 6.01
N VAL A 34 5.76 16.68 4.95
CA VAL A 34 5.67 17.84 4.04
C VAL A 34 5.26 19.09 4.81
N LYS A 35 4.23 18.99 5.65
CA LYS A 35 3.77 20.10 6.50
C LYS A 35 4.80 20.56 7.54
N ALA A 36 5.60 19.65 8.04
CA ALA A 36 6.68 19.96 8.97
C ALA A 36 7.92 20.58 8.28
N GLY A 37 7.86 20.83 6.96
CA GLY A 37 8.93 21.49 6.21
C GLY A 37 10.10 20.58 5.83
N PHE A 38 9.94 19.26 5.98
CA PHE A 38 10.96 18.31 5.52
C PHE A 38 11.02 18.27 3.98
N PRO A 39 12.20 18.02 3.39
CA PRO A 39 12.36 17.92 1.95
C PRO A 39 11.76 16.61 1.43
N VAL A 40 10.44 16.63 1.19
CA VAL A 40 9.70 15.53 0.57
C VAL A 40 9.46 15.90 -0.90
N PRO A 41 9.74 15.01 -1.86
CA PRO A 41 9.44 15.26 -3.27
C PRO A 41 7.96 15.58 -3.48
N SER A 42 7.68 16.53 -4.39
CA SER A 42 6.32 16.88 -4.77
C SER A 42 5.58 15.65 -5.30
N GLY A 43 4.32 15.48 -4.89
CA GLY A 43 3.51 14.34 -5.29
C GLY A 43 2.11 14.39 -4.72
N PHE A 44 1.38 13.30 -4.88
CA PHE A 44 0.00 13.13 -4.41
C PHE A 44 -0.23 11.70 -3.92
N VAL A 45 -1.31 11.51 -3.17
CA VAL A 45 -1.74 10.21 -2.67
C VAL A 45 -3.10 9.88 -3.29
N VAL A 46 -3.25 8.63 -3.74
CA VAL A 46 -4.57 8.07 -4.08
C VAL A 46 -5.29 7.75 -2.77
N THR A 47 -6.45 8.35 -2.60
CA THR A 47 -7.25 8.17 -1.37
C THR A 47 -7.73 6.74 -1.17
N THR A 48 -8.06 6.42 0.07
CA THR A 48 -8.71 5.16 0.46
C THR A 48 -10.02 4.95 -0.30
N SER A 49 -10.84 5.99 -0.47
CA SER A 49 -12.08 5.92 -1.26
C SER A 49 -11.82 5.63 -2.74
N GLY A 50 -10.80 6.24 -3.34
CA GLY A 50 -10.40 5.97 -4.72
C GLY A 50 -9.89 4.55 -4.92
N TYR A 51 -9.16 4.02 -3.96
CA TYR A 51 -8.76 2.62 -3.95
C TYR A 51 -9.96 1.67 -3.86
N MET A 52 -10.90 1.91 -2.93
CA MET A 52 -12.09 1.07 -2.79
C MET A 52 -12.96 1.10 -4.05
N GLU A 53 -13.25 2.28 -4.61
CA GLU A 53 -14.03 2.41 -5.85
C GLU A 53 -13.38 1.61 -6.99
N PHE A 54 -12.05 1.64 -7.10
CA PHE A 54 -11.33 0.84 -8.09
C PHE A 54 -11.51 -0.67 -7.89
N LEU A 55 -11.46 -1.15 -6.65
CA LEU A 55 -11.70 -2.56 -6.35
C LEU A 55 -13.14 -2.97 -6.70
N HIS A 56 -14.13 -2.19 -6.26
CA HIS A 56 -15.54 -2.44 -6.52
C HIS A 56 -15.86 -2.43 -8.02
N ALA A 57 -15.42 -1.40 -8.75
CA ALA A 57 -15.72 -1.23 -10.17
C ALA A 57 -15.14 -2.36 -11.04
N ASN A 58 -14.07 -3.01 -10.60
CA ASN A 58 -13.41 -4.11 -11.31
C ASN A 58 -13.70 -5.48 -10.70
N ASN A 59 -14.58 -5.57 -9.69
CA ASN A 59 -14.93 -6.80 -8.99
C ASN A 59 -13.71 -7.57 -8.42
N ILE A 60 -12.67 -6.83 -8.04
CA ILE A 60 -11.39 -7.39 -7.55
C ILE A 60 -11.56 -7.93 -6.13
N GLU A 61 -12.45 -7.35 -5.33
CA GLU A 61 -12.74 -7.77 -3.94
C GLU A 61 -13.06 -9.25 -3.86
N ASN A 62 -13.97 -9.73 -4.72
CA ASN A 62 -14.33 -11.15 -4.84
C ASN A 62 -13.13 -12.05 -5.15
N THR A 63 -12.16 -11.56 -5.92
CA THR A 63 -10.94 -12.32 -6.25
C THR A 63 -10.02 -12.38 -5.04
N ILE A 64 -9.85 -11.26 -4.33
CA ILE A 64 -9.06 -11.20 -3.10
C ILE A 64 -9.66 -12.13 -2.05
N GLU A 65 -10.97 -12.05 -1.79
CA GLU A 65 -11.66 -12.90 -0.80
C GLU A 65 -11.48 -14.39 -1.08
N LYS A 66 -11.61 -14.82 -2.35
CA LYS A 66 -11.41 -16.22 -2.74
C LYS A 66 -9.99 -16.69 -2.48
N ILE A 67 -8.99 -15.85 -2.78
CA ILE A 67 -7.58 -16.19 -2.53
C ILE A 67 -7.33 -16.26 -1.02
N LEU A 68 -7.83 -15.28 -0.25
CA LEU A 68 -7.67 -15.23 1.20
C LEU A 68 -8.34 -16.40 1.92
N ALA A 69 -9.50 -16.88 1.45
CA ALA A 69 -10.19 -18.02 2.03
C ALA A 69 -9.39 -19.33 1.97
N GLY A 70 -8.42 -19.43 1.06
CA GLY A 70 -7.53 -20.59 0.93
C GLY A 70 -6.19 -20.44 1.65
N LEU A 71 -5.92 -19.31 2.32
CA LEU A 71 -4.67 -19.08 3.02
C LEU A 71 -4.74 -19.54 4.46
N ASP A 72 -3.81 -20.42 4.84
CA ASP A 72 -3.51 -20.72 6.23
C ASP A 72 -2.48 -19.71 6.74
N TYR A 73 -2.89 -18.82 7.66
CA TYR A 73 -2.02 -17.77 8.21
C TYR A 73 -0.97 -18.31 9.19
N GLU A 74 -1.19 -19.51 9.75
CA GLU A 74 -0.23 -20.18 10.62
C GLU A 74 0.77 -21.02 9.82
N TYR A 75 0.51 -21.25 8.54
CA TYR A 75 1.43 -21.91 7.63
C TYR A 75 2.60 -21.00 7.26
N ILE A 76 3.62 -21.02 8.10
CA ILE A 76 4.95 -20.50 7.77
C ILE A 76 5.71 -21.67 7.13
N PRO A 77 5.92 -21.69 5.80
CA PRO A 77 6.81 -22.68 5.22
C PRO A 77 8.20 -22.44 5.82
N SER A 78 8.67 -23.39 6.62
CA SER A 78 10.05 -23.38 7.09
C SER A 78 10.94 -23.54 5.86
N ARG A 79 11.37 -22.43 5.28
CA ARG A 79 12.55 -22.44 4.41
C ARG A 79 13.71 -22.83 5.32
N SER A 80 13.98 -24.13 5.40
CA SER A 80 15.24 -24.63 5.94
C SER A 80 16.34 -23.88 5.20
N VAL A 81 17.15 -23.15 5.95
CA VAL A 81 18.26 -22.31 5.49
C VAL A 81 19.43 -23.17 4.96
N GLN A 82 19.14 -24.30 4.29
CA GLN A 82 20.14 -25.29 3.87
C GLN A 82 20.55 -25.15 2.39
N ASP A 83 19.80 -24.41 1.57
CA ASP A 83 20.06 -24.37 0.12
C ASP A 83 21.18 -23.41 -0.30
N ALA A 84 21.70 -22.56 0.59
CA ALA A 84 22.76 -21.59 0.25
C ALA A 84 24.20 -22.08 0.54
N THR A 85 24.40 -23.16 1.29
CA THR A 85 25.75 -23.60 1.72
C THR A 85 26.38 -24.62 0.77
N THR A 86 25.59 -25.33 -0.04
CA THR A 86 26.11 -26.40 -0.92
C THR A 86 26.96 -25.87 -2.09
N SER A 87 26.72 -24.67 -2.60
CA SER A 87 27.53 -24.11 -3.70
C SER A 87 28.92 -23.61 -3.29
N SER A 88 29.24 -23.48 -2.00
CA SER A 88 30.55 -22.98 -1.55
C SER A 88 31.57 -24.09 -1.20
N LYS A 89 31.18 -25.37 -1.26
CA LYS A 89 32.07 -26.53 -1.02
C LYS A 89 32.47 -27.30 -2.29
N MET A 90 32.11 -26.82 -3.48
CA MET A 90 32.46 -27.44 -4.77
C MET A 90 33.55 -26.65 -5.53
N PHE A 91 34.35 -25.85 -4.82
CA PHE A 91 35.50 -25.11 -5.38
C PHE A 91 36.70 -25.02 -4.41
N LEU A 92 36.79 -25.91 -3.43
CA LEU A 92 38.01 -26.14 -2.65
C LEU A 92 38.32 -27.64 -2.61
#